data_AF-A0A177WJL6-F1
#
_entry.id   AF-A0A177WJL6-F1
#
_cell.length_a   1.000
_cell.length_b   1.000
_cell.length_c   1.000
_cell.angle_alpha   90.00
_cell.angle_beta   90.00
_cell.angle_gamma   90.00
#
_symmetry.space_group_name_H-M   'P 1'
#
loop_
_entity.id
_entity.type
_entity.pdbx_description
1 polymer ?
#
loop_
_entity_poly.entity_id
_entity_poly.type
_entity_poly.pdbx_seq_one_letter_code
_entity_poly.pdbx_strand_id
1 'polypeptide(L)'
;MICGGLSNLFGPCLGPQQDISIIQRSAPPPAPIIATIYTPPVQQSKQSSYISTAPDKKMNPIISAYAAASGPGIDYSLCGPPPVTWVGTIGNSIPANAIPGGNEKDGLPLYIARGWIDRGLHVGKASGLWWDGARIPYKGKERIIRDYEILVGSQSAVQWIDANGAFNPNCVGSLVLEGGHEANHETLYIARADINGGKHIGKCGLHLKAAHIPYSGFEQLEKKYQVLTLIRM
;
A
#
# COMPACT_ATOMS: atom_id res chain seq x y z
N MET A 1 71.94 -60.42 -31.89
CA MET A 1 73.34 -60.44 -32.34
C MET A 1 73.42 -59.46 -33.51
N ILE A 2 74.28 -58.42 -33.41
CA ILE A 2 74.84 -57.54 -34.48
C ILE A 2 73.88 -56.81 -35.45
N CYS A 3 74.10 -55.58 -35.94
CA CYS A 3 74.88 -54.39 -35.59
C CYS A 3 74.62 -53.34 -36.71
N GLY A 4 74.73 -52.04 -36.41
CA GLY A 4 75.04 -50.95 -37.37
C GLY A 4 73.88 -50.41 -38.23
N GLY A 5 73.75 -49.13 -38.56
CA GLY A 5 74.63 -47.98 -38.38
C GLY A 5 74.56 -47.07 -39.63
N LEU A 6 74.17 -45.80 -39.42
CA LEU A 6 74.54 -44.57 -40.16
C LEU A 6 74.06 -44.37 -41.61
N SER A 7 73.26 -43.32 -41.85
CA SER A 7 73.72 -42.00 -42.34
C SER A 7 72.73 -41.26 -43.28
N ASN A 8 72.44 -40.01 -42.89
CA ASN A 8 72.48 -38.78 -43.67
C ASN A 8 71.40 -38.37 -44.71
N LEU A 9 70.93 -37.13 -44.45
CA LEU A 9 70.58 -36.02 -45.35
C LEU A 9 69.12 -35.86 -45.83
N PHE A 10 68.32 -35.18 -45.01
CA PHE A 10 67.26 -34.28 -45.49
C PHE A 10 67.38 -32.92 -44.78
N GLY A 11 67.65 -31.88 -45.56
CA GLY A 11 67.41 -30.47 -45.22
C GLY A 11 66.00 -30.04 -45.66
N PRO A 12 65.54 -28.83 -45.31
CA PRO A 12 64.31 -28.69 -44.52
C PRO A 12 63.11 -28.15 -45.32
N CYS A 13 61.90 -28.46 -44.87
CA CYS A 13 60.71 -27.65 -45.14
C CYS A 13 60.20 -27.06 -43.83
N LEU A 14 60.23 -25.73 -43.80
CA LEU A 14 59.80 -24.84 -42.71
C LEU A 14 58.29 -25.00 -42.46
N GLY A 15 57.92 -25.37 -41.23
CA GLY A 15 56.58 -25.19 -40.68
C GLY A 15 56.68 -24.30 -39.42
N PRO A 16 55.83 -23.29 -39.24
CA PRO A 16 55.95 -22.36 -38.13
C PRO A 16 55.53 -23.02 -36.81
N GLN A 17 56.39 -22.87 -35.81
CA GLN A 17 56.05 -23.02 -34.39
C GLN A 17 55.01 -21.95 -34.02
N GLN A 18 53.97 -22.33 -33.28
CA GLN A 18 53.34 -21.42 -32.33
C GLN A 18 53.09 -22.10 -30.99
N ASP A 19 53.26 -21.25 -29.99
CA ASP A 19 53.78 -21.49 -28.65
C ASP A 19 52.63 -21.57 -27.64
N ILE A 20 52.91 -22.25 -26.53
CA ILE A 20 51.98 -22.53 -25.43
C ILE A 20 51.96 -21.31 -24.50
N SER A 21 50.81 -20.67 -24.31
CA SER A 21 50.50 -19.98 -23.05
C SER A 21 49.00 -19.91 -22.77
N ILE A 22 48.54 -20.77 -21.87
CA ILE A 22 47.22 -20.68 -21.25
C ILE A 22 47.30 -19.57 -20.20
N ILE A 23 46.74 -18.40 -20.49
CA ILE A 23 46.46 -17.36 -19.48
C ILE A 23 45.02 -17.56 -19.00
N GLN A 24 44.85 -18.11 -17.79
CA GLN A 24 43.58 -18.04 -17.08
C GLN A 24 43.25 -16.57 -16.78
N ARG A 25 42.16 -16.05 -17.37
CA ARG A 25 41.62 -14.73 -17.02
C ARG A 25 40.63 -14.93 -15.87
N SER A 26 41.00 -14.53 -14.65
CA SER A 26 40.05 -14.37 -13.56
C SER A 26 39.12 -13.19 -13.85
N ALA A 27 37.84 -13.33 -13.53
CA ALA A 27 36.85 -12.27 -13.68
C ALA A 27 37.12 -11.10 -12.72
N PRO A 28 36.87 -9.84 -13.11
CA PRO A 28 37.04 -8.69 -12.22
C PRO A 28 35.99 -8.70 -11.09
N PRO A 29 36.32 -8.17 -9.89
CA PRO A 29 35.37 -8.08 -8.79
C PRO A 29 34.22 -7.10 -9.12
N PRO A 30 33.01 -7.30 -8.58
CA PRO A 30 31.89 -6.40 -8.80
C PRO A 30 32.16 -5.02 -8.17
N ALA A 31 31.81 -3.97 -8.90
CA ALA A 31 31.94 -2.58 -8.46
C ALA A 31 31.07 -2.29 -7.21
N PRO A 32 31.48 -1.36 -6.32
CA PRO A 32 30.71 -1.02 -5.14
C PRO A 32 29.40 -0.31 -5.51
N ILE A 33 28.30 -0.69 -4.84
CA ILE A 33 27.01 -0.01 -4.93
C ILE A 33 27.11 1.29 -4.12
N ILE A 34 27.24 2.43 -4.80
CA ILE A 34 27.04 3.73 -4.16
C ILE A 34 25.53 3.91 -3.97
N ALA A 35 25.07 3.89 -2.71
CA ALA A 35 23.72 4.28 -2.34
C ALA A 35 23.54 5.78 -2.62
N THR A 36 23.14 6.12 -3.84
CA THR A 36 22.67 7.47 -4.15
C THR A 36 21.36 7.67 -3.41
N ILE A 37 21.36 8.56 -2.41
CA ILE A 37 20.17 9.10 -1.77
C ILE A 37 19.28 9.70 -2.87
N TYR A 38 18.30 8.91 -3.33
CA TYR A 38 17.27 9.39 -4.23
C TYR A 38 16.31 10.25 -3.40
N THR A 39 16.48 11.56 -3.46
CA THR A 39 15.45 12.50 -3.06
C THR A 39 14.42 12.58 -4.18
N PRO A 40 13.19 12.04 -4.01
CA PRO A 40 12.17 12.20 -5.03
C PRO A 40 11.87 13.70 -5.21
N PRO A 41 11.65 14.17 -6.45
CA PRO A 41 11.26 15.55 -6.68
C PRO A 41 9.93 15.83 -5.97
N VAL A 42 9.88 16.93 -5.21
CA VAL A 42 8.64 17.49 -4.66
C VAL A 42 7.75 17.86 -5.85
N GLN A 43 6.85 16.95 -6.23
CA GLN A 43 5.81 17.25 -7.19
C GLN A 43 4.79 18.11 -6.45
N GLN A 44 4.82 19.41 -6.71
CA GLN A 44 3.77 20.34 -6.32
C GLN A 44 2.45 19.76 -6.82
N SER A 45 1.58 19.34 -5.90
CA SER A 45 0.23 18.94 -6.24
C SER A 45 -0.43 20.12 -6.94
N LYS A 46 -0.80 19.96 -8.21
CA LYS A 46 -1.80 20.83 -8.82
C LYS A 46 -3.05 20.63 -8.00
N GLN A 47 -3.36 21.62 -7.16
CA GLN A 47 -4.59 21.74 -6.41
C GLN A 47 -5.70 21.95 -7.44
N SER A 48 -6.15 20.86 -8.07
CA SER A 48 -7.29 20.88 -8.97
C SER A 48 -8.53 20.94 -8.10
N SER A 49 -9.14 22.12 -8.03
CA SER A 49 -10.47 22.33 -7.48
C SER A 49 -11.49 21.51 -8.28
N TYR A 50 -11.62 20.22 -7.94
CA TYR A 50 -12.70 19.38 -8.43
C TYR A 50 -14.01 19.87 -7.79
N ILE A 51 -14.64 20.83 -8.46
CA ILE A 51 -16.08 21.01 -8.39
C ILE A 51 -16.67 19.77 -9.07
N SER A 52 -16.96 18.74 -8.28
CA SER A 52 -17.62 17.51 -8.75
C SER A 52 -19.02 17.84 -9.23
N THR A 53 -19.25 17.72 -10.53
CA THR A 53 -20.56 17.84 -11.19
C THR A 53 -21.28 16.48 -11.27
N ALA A 54 -21.29 15.71 -10.18
CA ALA A 54 -22.12 14.52 -10.04
C ALA A 54 -23.36 14.83 -9.18
N PRO A 55 -24.58 14.42 -9.59
CA PRO A 55 -25.81 14.72 -8.88
C PRO A 55 -26.00 13.70 -7.75
N ASP A 56 -25.41 13.97 -6.58
CA ASP A 56 -25.94 13.63 -5.25
C ASP A 56 -24.88 13.97 -4.20
N LYS A 57 -24.93 15.22 -3.71
CA LYS A 57 -24.12 15.70 -2.59
C LYS A 57 -24.64 15.08 -1.29
N LYS A 58 -24.30 13.82 -1.01
CA LYS A 58 -24.24 13.37 0.39
C LYS A 58 -22.96 13.94 1.01
N MET A 59 -23.13 14.71 2.08
CA MET A 59 -22.05 15.32 2.85
C MET A 59 -20.95 14.30 3.15
N ASN A 60 -19.67 14.70 3.07
CA ASN A 60 -18.54 13.81 3.38
C ASN A 60 -18.78 13.18 4.78
N PRO A 61 -18.79 11.84 4.91
CA PRO A 61 -19.15 11.16 6.16
C PRO A 61 -18.24 11.57 7.34
N ILE A 62 -17.00 12.00 7.07
CA ILE A 62 -16.12 12.58 8.09
C ILE A 62 -16.71 13.88 8.66
N ILE A 63 -17.25 14.76 7.80
CA ILE A 63 -17.94 15.99 8.24
C ILE A 63 -19.18 15.62 9.06
N SER A 64 -19.92 14.57 8.69
CA SER A 64 -21.08 14.11 9.47
C SER A 64 -20.70 13.62 10.88
N ALA A 65 -19.57 12.92 11.02
CA ALA A 65 -19.08 12.44 12.31
C ALA A 65 -18.59 13.58 13.21
N TYR A 66 -17.87 14.56 12.66
CA TYR A 66 -17.50 15.78 13.39
C TYR A 66 -18.72 16.63 13.76
N ALA A 67 -19.67 16.80 12.83
CA ALA A 67 -20.92 17.53 13.06
C ALA A 67 -21.77 16.92 14.17
N ALA A 68 -21.93 15.59 14.16
CA ALA A 68 -22.69 14.88 15.18
C ALA A 68 -22.07 15.01 16.58
N ALA A 69 -20.74 15.11 16.67
CA ALA A 69 -20.04 15.34 17.93
C ALA A 69 -20.18 16.79 18.45
N SER A 70 -20.50 17.76 17.59
CA SER A 70 -20.53 19.19 17.93
C SER A 70 -21.94 19.77 18.15
N GLY A 71 -23.01 18.96 17.97
CA GLY A 71 -24.40 19.33 18.26
C GLY A 71 -25.13 20.05 17.10
N PRO A 72 -26.47 20.20 17.12
CA PRO A 72 -27.19 20.88 16.04
C PRO A 72 -26.94 22.40 16.08
N GLY A 73 -26.42 22.95 14.98
CA GLY A 73 -26.34 24.41 14.77
C GLY A 73 -24.95 25.04 14.72
N ILE A 74 -23.85 24.27 14.71
CA ILE A 74 -22.52 24.86 14.51
C ILE A 74 -22.30 25.31 13.06
N ASP A 75 -21.88 26.56 12.92
CA ASP A 75 -21.24 27.06 11.71
C ASP A 75 -19.91 26.32 11.51
N TYR A 76 -19.83 25.55 10.42
CA TYR A 76 -18.63 24.78 10.04
C TYR A 76 -17.40 25.66 9.78
N SER A 77 -17.56 26.98 9.67
CA SER A 77 -16.43 27.93 9.63
C SER A 77 -15.68 28.03 10.97
N LEU A 78 -16.33 27.72 12.09
CA LEU A 78 -15.79 27.85 13.45
C LEU A 78 -15.11 26.56 13.96
N CYS A 79 -15.35 25.40 13.36
CA CYS A 79 -14.84 24.10 13.85
C CYS A 79 -13.43 23.75 13.35
N GLY A 80 -12.83 24.60 12.50
CA GLY A 80 -11.60 24.28 11.79
C GLY A 80 -11.78 23.16 10.76
N PRO A 81 -10.77 22.91 9.92
CA PRO A 81 -10.82 21.80 8.96
C PRO A 81 -10.90 20.46 9.71
N PRO A 82 -11.59 19.45 9.16
CA PRO A 82 -11.65 18.13 9.78
C PRO A 82 -10.22 17.56 9.92
N PRO A 83 -9.86 16.96 11.07
CA PRO A 83 -8.53 16.37 11.31
C PRO A 83 -8.05 15.34 10.29
N VAL A 84 -8.99 14.73 9.56
CA VAL A 84 -8.71 13.80 8.46
C VAL A 84 -9.62 14.06 7.27
N THR A 85 -9.15 13.75 6.06
CA THR A 85 -9.94 13.83 4.83
C THR A 85 -9.45 12.80 3.81
N TRP A 86 -10.22 12.60 2.75
CA TRP A 86 -9.88 11.70 1.65
C TRP A 86 -9.37 12.51 0.45
N VAL A 87 -8.25 12.09 -0.13
CA VAL A 87 -7.65 12.73 -1.31
C VAL A 87 -7.53 11.70 -2.43
N GLY A 88 -8.13 12.02 -3.57
CA GLY A 88 -8.04 11.21 -4.78
C GLY A 88 -6.61 11.14 -5.32
N THR A 89 -6.23 9.96 -5.79
CA THR A 89 -4.92 9.68 -6.38
C THR A 89 -5.03 8.55 -7.41
N ILE A 90 -3.92 8.28 -8.11
CA ILE A 90 -3.82 7.23 -9.12
C ILE A 90 -2.52 6.44 -8.98
N GLY A 91 -2.58 5.13 -9.24
CA GLY A 91 -1.40 4.28 -9.34
C GLY A 91 -0.69 4.10 -8.00
N ASN A 92 0.62 4.39 -7.96
CA ASN A 92 1.45 4.35 -6.75
C ASN A 92 1.64 5.73 -6.09
N SER A 93 0.90 6.76 -6.51
CA SER A 93 1.07 8.10 -5.93
C SER A 93 0.42 8.18 -4.55
N ILE A 94 1.22 8.46 -3.53
CA ILE A 94 0.74 8.68 -2.16
C ILE A 94 0.84 10.18 -1.84
N PRO A 95 -0.29 10.86 -1.53
CA PRO A 95 -0.29 12.28 -1.23
C PRO A 95 0.48 12.61 0.06
N ALA A 96 0.94 13.85 0.17
CA ALA A 96 1.50 14.37 1.42
C ALA A 96 0.49 14.25 2.56
N ASN A 97 0.99 14.04 3.79
CA ASN A 97 0.19 13.84 4.99
C ASN A 97 -0.73 12.60 4.96
N ALA A 98 -0.46 11.63 4.09
CA ALA A 98 -1.10 10.32 4.15
C ALA A 98 -0.81 9.66 5.50
N ILE A 99 -1.87 9.15 6.14
CA ILE A 99 -1.79 8.48 7.44
C ILE A 99 -1.38 7.01 7.20
N PRO A 100 -0.22 6.55 7.69
CA PRO A 100 0.13 5.14 7.64
C PRO A 100 -0.88 4.31 8.44
N GLY A 101 -1.49 3.31 7.80
CA GLY A 101 -2.43 2.42 8.46
C GLY A 101 -1.78 1.14 9.00
N GLY A 102 -0.64 0.77 8.42
CA GLY A 102 0.07 -0.46 8.74
C GLY A 102 1.35 -0.60 7.93
N ASN A 103 1.82 -1.83 7.78
CA ASN A 103 3.10 -2.14 7.15
C ASN A 103 3.12 -3.56 6.62
N GLU A 104 3.93 -3.79 5.59
CA GLU A 104 4.36 -5.13 5.20
C GLU A 104 5.34 -5.72 6.22
N LYS A 105 5.65 -7.01 6.11
CA LYS A 105 6.54 -7.74 7.02
C LYS A 105 7.94 -7.11 7.14
N ASP A 106 8.44 -6.51 6.07
CA ASP A 106 9.73 -5.83 6.01
C ASP A 106 9.69 -4.39 6.55
N GLY A 107 8.55 -3.96 7.09
CA GLY A 107 8.36 -2.62 7.65
C GLY A 107 7.96 -1.56 6.63
N LEU A 108 7.81 -1.91 5.35
CA LEU A 108 7.38 -0.94 4.34
C LEU A 108 5.96 -0.46 4.61
N PRO A 109 5.69 0.86 4.55
CA PRO A 109 4.42 1.42 4.97
C PRO A 109 3.27 1.05 4.03
N LEU A 110 2.11 0.83 4.62
CA LEU A 110 0.82 0.68 3.94
C LEU A 110 -0.10 1.81 4.37
N TYR A 111 -0.74 2.44 3.38
CA TYR A 111 -1.64 3.58 3.58
C TYR A 111 -3.10 3.14 3.49
N ILE A 112 -3.95 3.86 4.21
CA ILE A 112 -5.39 3.63 4.23
C ILE A 112 -5.97 4.14 2.91
N ALA A 113 -6.52 3.22 2.11
CA ALA A 113 -7.10 3.53 0.82
C ALA A 113 -8.59 3.19 0.79
N ARG A 114 -9.36 3.86 -0.07
CA ARG A 114 -10.69 3.41 -0.45
C ARG A 114 -10.94 3.60 -1.94
N GLY A 115 -11.80 2.78 -2.52
CA GLY A 115 -12.11 2.84 -3.95
C GLY A 115 -13.47 2.26 -4.28
N TRP A 116 -14.00 2.67 -5.44
CA TRP A 116 -15.33 2.27 -5.90
C TRP A 116 -15.32 0.87 -6.52
N ILE A 117 -16.19 -0.01 -6.04
CA ILE A 117 -16.47 -1.33 -6.64
C ILE A 117 -17.97 -1.59 -6.59
N ASP A 118 -18.59 -1.90 -7.73
CA ASP A 118 -20.02 -2.30 -7.83
C ASP A 118 -20.98 -1.38 -7.05
N ARG A 119 -20.89 -0.06 -7.28
CA ARG A 119 -21.67 1.00 -6.60
C ARG A 119 -21.43 1.14 -5.08
N GLY A 120 -20.52 0.36 -4.51
CA GLY A 120 -20.01 0.53 -3.15
C GLY A 120 -18.67 1.26 -3.13
N LEU A 121 -18.34 1.82 -1.97
CA LEU A 121 -17.05 2.43 -1.66
C LEU A 121 -16.38 1.60 -0.57
N HIS A 122 -15.27 0.93 -0.91
CA HIS A 122 -14.67 -0.08 -0.05
C HIS A 122 -13.28 0.33 0.42
N VAL A 123 -12.93 -0.06 1.65
CA VAL A 123 -11.63 0.26 2.27
C VAL A 123 -10.63 -0.87 2.03
N GLY A 124 -9.38 -0.50 1.80
CA GLY A 124 -8.25 -1.39 1.62
C GLY A 124 -6.92 -0.71 1.93
N LYS A 125 -5.86 -1.17 1.27
CA LYS A 125 -4.48 -0.71 1.48
C LYS A 125 -3.83 -0.25 0.17
N ALA A 126 -2.91 0.70 0.25
CA ALA A 126 -2.07 1.11 -0.87
C ALA A 126 -0.60 1.22 -0.43
N SER A 127 0.32 1.15 -1.39
CA SER A 127 1.75 1.34 -1.18
C SER A 127 2.29 2.33 -2.21
N GLY A 128 3.21 3.20 -1.78
CA GLY A 128 3.86 4.18 -2.65
C GLY A 128 5.02 3.63 -3.49
N LEU A 129 5.22 2.32 -3.49
CA LEU A 129 6.36 1.67 -4.15
C LEU A 129 5.96 1.06 -5.50
N TRP A 130 6.11 -0.25 -5.69
CA TRP A 130 5.91 -0.96 -6.95
C TRP A 130 4.46 -1.41 -7.20
N TRP A 131 3.49 -0.93 -6.43
CA TRP A 131 2.08 -1.30 -6.60
C TRP A 131 1.40 -0.35 -7.58
N ASP A 132 0.69 -0.86 -8.57
CA ASP A 132 0.03 -0.01 -9.57
C ASP A 132 -1.37 0.48 -9.17
N GLY A 133 -1.76 0.29 -7.91
CA GLY A 133 -3.07 0.67 -7.38
C GLY A 133 -3.33 0.16 -5.96
N ALA A 134 -4.46 0.59 -5.40
CA ALA A 134 -4.96 0.12 -4.12
C ALA A 134 -5.44 -1.32 -4.19
N ARG A 135 -5.23 -2.07 -3.10
CA ARG A 135 -5.65 -3.45 -2.89
C ARG A 135 -6.87 -3.45 -1.98
N ILE A 136 -8.01 -3.90 -2.48
CA ILE A 136 -9.30 -3.80 -1.81
C ILE A 136 -9.96 -5.19 -1.71
N PRO A 137 -10.38 -5.63 -0.51
CA PRO A 137 -11.06 -6.89 -0.32
C PRO A 137 -12.50 -6.80 -0.85
N TYR A 138 -12.87 -7.71 -1.75
CA TYR A 138 -14.21 -7.76 -2.31
C TYR A 138 -14.55 -9.15 -2.87
N LYS A 139 -15.67 -9.72 -2.42
CA LYS A 139 -16.23 -11.01 -2.88
C LYS A 139 -15.17 -12.14 -2.93
N GLY A 140 -14.39 -12.29 -1.86
CA GLY A 140 -13.39 -13.34 -1.71
C GLY A 140 -12.03 -13.05 -2.37
N LYS A 141 -11.84 -11.88 -2.98
CA LYS A 141 -10.63 -11.52 -3.72
C LYS A 141 -10.04 -10.19 -3.28
N GLU A 142 -8.73 -10.07 -3.44
CA GLU A 142 -8.05 -8.78 -3.42
C GLU A 142 -8.13 -8.16 -4.82
N ARG A 143 -8.92 -7.10 -4.96
CA ARG A 143 -9.09 -6.34 -6.20
C ARG A 143 -8.08 -5.21 -6.26
N ILE A 144 -7.55 -4.96 -7.45
CA ILE A 144 -6.65 -3.84 -7.72
C ILE A 144 -7.47 -2.70 -8.32
N ILE A 145 -7.38 -1.50 -7.74
CA ILE A 145 -8.01 -0.31 -8.28
C ILE A 145 -6.96 0.78 -8.46
N ARG A 146 -6.87 1.30 -9.68
CA ARG A 146 -5.88 2.33 -10.04
C ARG A 146 -6.28 3.72 -9.59
N ASP A 147 -7.57 4.05 -9.68
CA ASP A 147 -8.14 5.34 -9.22
C ASP A 147 -8.79 5.15 -7.85
N TYR A 148 -8.25 5.78 -6.83
CA TYR A 148 -8.68 5.57 -5.45
C TYR A 148 -8.43 6.82 -4.60
N GLU A 149 -8.85 6.80 -3.35
CA GLU A 149 -8.61 7.87 -2.39
C GLU A 149 -7.72 7.37 -1.24
N ILE A 150 -6.85 8.24 -0.74
CA ILE A 150 -6.02 8.01 0.46
C ILE A 150 -6.55 8.85 1.62
N LEU A 151 -6.58 8.27 2.81
CA LEU A 151 -6.84 9.01 4.04
C LEU A 151 -5.60 9.84 4.41
N VAL A 152 -5.78 11.16 4.44
CA VAL A 152 -4.75 12.13 4.83
C VAL A 152 -5.20 12.91 6.05
N GLY A 153 -4.25 13.45 6.81
CA GLY A 153 -4.56 14.30 7.96
C GLY A 153 -3.53 14.20 9.07
N SER A 154 -3.95 14.54 10.29
CA SER A 154 -3.07 14.42 11.45
C SER A 154 -3.07 12.99 12.00
N GLN A 155 -1.92 12.33 11.99
CA GLN A 155 -1.74 11.03 12.63
C GLN A 155 -2.08 11.06 14.12
N SER A 156 -1.88 12.20 14.80
CA SER A 156 -2.21 12.37 16.23
C SER A 156 -3.70 12.51 16.50
N ALA A 157 -4.54 12.68 15.47
CA ALA A 157 -5.99 12.78 15.62
C ALA A 157 -6.70 11.42 15.56
N VAL A 158 -5.98 10.35 15.22
CA VAL A 158 -6.54 9.01 15.06
C VAL A 158 -5.85 7.99 15.96
N GLN A 159 -6.60 6.98 16.36
CA GLN A 159 -6.08 5.84 17.11
C GLN A 159 -6.71 4.53 16.61
N TRP A 160 -6.04 3.42 16.91
CA TRP A 160 -6.52 2.08 16.60
C TRP A 160 -7.01 1.42 17.88
N ILE A 161 -8.25 0.95 17.90
CA ILE A 161 -8.86 0.28 19.04
C ILE A 161 -9.12 -1.18 18.69
N ASP A 162 -8.74 -2.09 19.58
CA ASP A 162 -8.93 -3.53 19.40
C ASP A 162 -10.42 -3.90 19.32
N ALA A 163 -10.72 -4.82 18.41
CA ALA A 163 -12.04 -5.39 18.21
C ALA A 163 -11.94 -6.90 17.96
N ASN A 164 -13.02 -7.63 18.28
CA ASN A 164 -13.07 -9.08 18.12
C ASN A 164 -14.40 -9.54 17.53
N GLY A 165 -14.32 -10.39 16.50
CA GLY A 165 -15.49 -11.02 15.87
C GLY A 165 -16.36 -10.01 15.13
N ALA A 166 -17.68 -10.13 15.28
CA ALA A 166 -18.63 -9.22 14.65
C ALA A 166 -18.48 -7.80 15.23
N PHE A 167 -18.48 -6.81 14.35
CA PHE A 167 -18.24 -5.43 14.73
C PHE A 167 -19.50 -4.76 15.26
N ASN A 168 -19.40 -4.01 16.37
CA ASN A 168 -20.44 -3.10 16.84
C ASN A 168 -19.80 -1.75 17.24
N PRO A 169 -20.03 -0.66 16.49
CA PRO A 169 -19.41 0.63 16.76
C PRO A 169 -19.81 1.21 18.13
N ASN A 170 -20.99 0.85 18.64
CA ASN A 170 -21.47 1.35 19.94
C ASN A 170 -20.66 0.81 21.12
N CYS A 171 -19.87 -0.27 20.93
CA CYS A 171 -19.05 -0.87 21.97
C CYS A 171 -17.62 -0.31 22.03
N VAL A 172 -17.23 0.56 21.09
CA VAL A 172 -15.83 1.04 20.95
C VAL A 172 -15.52 2.21 21.89
N GLY A 173 -16.54 2.94 22.36
CA GLY A 173 -16.37 4.08 23.29
C GLY A 173 -15.72 5.33 22.68
N SER A 174 -15.32 5.28 21.41
CA SER A 174 -14.75 6.38 20.62
C SER A 174 -15.46 6.51 19.28
N LEU A 175 -15.32 7.67 18.63
CA LEU A 175 -15.93 7.90 17.32
C LEU A 175 -15.19 7.10 16.25
N VAL A 176 -15.82 6.03 15.75
CA VAL A 176 -15.27 5.15 14.72
C VAL A 176 -15.36 5.81 13.36
N LEU A 177 -14.29 5.78 12.59
CA LEU A 177 -14.25 6.39 11.27
C LEU A 177 -14.91 5.51 10.22
N GLU A 178 -15.96 6.07 9.59
CA GLU A 178 -16.57 5.49 8.40
C GLU A 178 -15.61 5.62 7.21
N GLY A 179 -15.33 4.49 6.56
CA GLY A 179 -14.46 4.42 5.40
C GLY A 179 -15.21 4.30 4.07
N GLY A 180 -16.46 3.84 4.10
CA GLY A 180 -17.28 3.70 2.91
C GLY A 180 -18.59 2.96 3.16
N HIS A 181 -19.12 2.30 2.15
CA HIS A 181 -20.39 1.57 2.20
C HIS A 181 -20.44 0.46 1.16
N GLU A 182 -21.18 -0.59 1.46
CA GLU A 182 -21.60 -1.60 0.49
C GLU A 182 -22.63 -1.03 -0.50
N ALA A 183 -22.91 -1.74 -1.60
CA ALA A 183 -23.85 -1.30 -2.64
C ALA A 183 -25.29 -1.09 -2.13
N ASN A 184 -25.66 -1.73 -1.03
CA ASN A 184 -26.94 -1.59 -0.33
C ASN A 184 -26.91 -0.48 0.75
N HIS A 185 -25.86 0.35 0.76
CA HIS A 185 -25.61 1.42 1.72
C HIS A 185 -25.29 0.99 3.15
N GLU A 186 -25.02 -0.30 3.40
CA GLU A 186 -24.51 -0.70 4.71
C GLU A 186 -23.11 -0.13 4.94
N THR A 187 -22.92 0.56 6.07
CA THR A 187 -21.68 1.26 6.39
C THR A 187 -20.50 0.31 6.55
N LEU A 188 -19.35 0.75 6.02
CA LEU A 188 -18.06 0.11 6.20
C LEU A 188 -17.13 1.03 6.99
N TYR A 189 -16.44 0.45 7.96
CA TYR A 189 -15.46 1.11 8.81
C TYR A 189 -14.05 0.64 8.44
N ILE A 190 -13.07 1.47 8.79
CA ILE A 190 -11.66 1.19 8.52
C ILE A 190 -11.15 0.20 9.57
N ALA A 191 -10.70 -0.97 9.12
CA ALA A 191 -10.13 -2.00 9.97
C ALA A 191 -8.67 -2.28 9.59
N ARG A 192 -7.90 -2.84 10.52
CA ARG A 192 -6.62 -3.48 10.21
C ARG A 192 -6.41 -4.75 11.04
N ALA A 193 -5.64 -5.70 10.52
CA ALA A 193 -5.28 -6.90 11.24
C ALA A 193 -3.81 -7.27 11.02
N ASP A 194 -3.24 -8.05 11.95
CA ASP A 194 -1.90 -8.61 11.85
C ASP A 194 -1.96 -9.89 10.99
N ILE A 195 -1.29 -9.89 9.83
CA ILE A 195 -1.22 -11.03 8.91
C ILE A 195 0.22 -11.20 8.44
N ASN A 196 0.77 -12.40 8.60
CA ASN A 196 2.14 -12.77 8.19
C ASN A 196 3.25 -11.79 8.64
N GLY A 197 3.13 -11.25 9.87
CA GLY A 197 4.11 -10.31 10.43
C GLY A 197 3.98 -8.86 9.94
N GLY A 198 2.96 -8.55 9.14
CA GLY A 198 2.59 -7.19 8.76
C GLY A 198 1.24 -6.78 9.35
N LYS A 199 0.93 -5.48 9.29
CA LYS A 199 -0.38 -4.90 9.62
C LYS A 199 -1.07 -4.46 8.34
N HIS A 200 -2.20 -5.07 8.01
CA HIS A 200 -2.89 -4.84 6.74
C HIS A 200 -4.26 -4.21 6.95
N ILE A 201 -4.56 -3.18 6.15
CA ILE A 201 -5.79 -2.39 6.22
C ILE A 201 -6.86 -3.02 5.32
N GLY A 202 -8.09 -3.07 5.81
CA GLY A 202 -9.27 -3.51 5.10
C GLY A 202 -10.55 -2.89 5.69
N LYS A 203 -11.64 -3.64 5.67
CA LYS A 203 -12.98 -3.16 6.05
C LYS A 203 -13.62 -4.03 7.12
N CYS A 204 -14.47 -3.43 7.94
CA CYS A 204 -15.44 -4.15 8.78
C CYS A 204 -16.79 -3.42 8.74
N GLY A 205 -17.85 -4.04 9.25
CA GLY A 205 -19.20 -3.47 9.25
C GLY A 205 -20.11 -4.30 10.16
N LEU A 206 -21.23 -3.72 10.59
CA LEU A 206 -22.18 -4.41 11.49
C LEU A 206 -22.75 -5.69 10.88
N HIS A 207 -22.90 -5.70 9.55
CA HIS A 207 -23.39 -6.82 8.77
C HIS A 207 -22.32 -7.90 8.51
N LEU A 208 -21.06 -7.63 8.86
CA LEU A 208 -19.93 -8.53 8.66
C LEU A 208 -19.57 -9.27 9.96
N LYS A 209 -19.12 -10.52 9.82
CA LYS A 209 -18.80 -11.40 10.98
C LYS A 209 -17.36 -11.27 11.47
N ALA A 210 -16.52 -10.54 10.73
CA ALA A 210 -15.09 -10.35 10.95
C ALA A 210 -14.60 -9.14 10.13
N ALA A 211 -13.34 -8.73 10.31
CA ALA A 211 -12.70 -7.81 9.38
C ALA A 211 -12.32 -8.54 8.08
N HIS A 212 -12.58 -7.90 6.95
CA HIS A 212 -12.21 -8.37 5.62
C HIS A 212 -10.93 -7.65 5.21
N ILE A 213 -9.82 -8.38 5.07
CA ILE A 213 -8.49 -7.83 4.84
C ILE A 213 -7.91 -8.36 3.52
N PRO A 214 -7.45 -7.48 2.60
CA PRO A 214 -6.81 -7.89 1.37
C PRO A 214 -5.38 -8.40 1.65
N TYR A 215 -5.10 -9.65 1.27
CA TYR A 215 -3.76 -10.21 1.38
C TYR A 215 -3.52 -11.33 0.36
N SER A 216 -2.38 -11.26 -0.34
CA SER A 216 -1.90 -12.30 -1.28
C SER A 216 -2.94 -12.69 -2.35
N GLY A 217 -3.67 -11.71 -2.90
CA GLY A 217 -4.69 -11.97 -3.93
C GLY A 217 -6.08 -12.38 -3.41
N PHE A 218 -6.25 -12.55 -2.10
CA PHE A 218 -7.51 -12.99 -1.48
C PHE A 218 -8.03 -11.99 -0.45
N GLU A 219 -9.32 -12.10 -0.17
CA GLU A 219 -9.96 -11.46 0.99
C GLU A 219 -9.90 -12.43 2.17
N GLN A 220 -9.14 -12.08 3.20
CA GLN A 220 -9.01 -12.85 4.44
C GLN A 220 -9.99 -12.34 5.49
N LEU A 221 -10.56 -13.27 6.28
CA LEU A 221 -11.51 -12.96 7.34
C LEU A 221 -10.83 -13.02 8.71
N GLU A 222 -10.54 -11.86 9.27
CA GLU A 222 -9.80 -11.74 10.54
C GLU A 222 -10.74 -11.40 11.69
N LYS A 223 -10.84 -12.32 12.66
CA LYS A 223 -11.64 -12.10 13.86
C LYS A 223 -10.95 -11.21 14.89
N LYS A 224 -9.62 -11.15 14.91
CA LYS A 224 -8.86 -10.24 15.77
C LYS A 224 -8.34 -9.11 14.90
N TYR A 225 -8.80 -7.91 15.14
CA TYR A 225 -8.47 -6.75 14.33
C TYR A 225 -8.57 -5.49 15.19
N GLN A 226 -8.24 -4.35 14.58
CA GLN A 226 -8.37 -3.04 15.18
C GLN A 226 -9.20 -2.16 14.25
N VAL A 227 -9.98 -1.24 14.82
CA VAL A 227 -10.76 -0.25 14.07
C VAL A 227 -10.17 1.13 14.27
N LEU A 228 -10.20 1.95 13.21
CA LEU A 228 -9.70 3.32 13.27
C LEU A 228 -10.75 4.23 13.89
N THR A 229 -10.36 4.99 14.91
CA THR A 229 -11.23 5.95 15.58
C THR A 229 -10.56 7.32 15.68
N LEU A 230 -11.35 8.35 15.92
CA LEU A 230 -10.84 9.65 16.30
C LEU A 230 -10.49 9.67 17.80
N ILE A 231 -9.36 10.31 18.11
CA ILE A 231 -9.03 10.65 19.47
C ILE A 231 -9.95 11.80 19.88
N ARG A 232 -10.64 11.62 21.01
CA ARG A 232 -11.44 12.69 21.62
C ARG A 232 -10.47 13.72 22.19
N MET A 233 -10.39 14.89 21.53
CA MET A 233 -9.63 16.04 22.03
C MET A 233 -10.42 16.78 23.10
#